data_AF-A0A6A4Z1E0-F1
#
_entry.id   AF-A0A6A4Z1E0-F1
#
_cell.length_a   1.000
_cell.length_b   1.000
_cell.length_c   1.000
_cell.angle_alpha   90.00
_cell.angle_beta   90.00
_cell.angle_gamma   90.00
#
_symmetry.space_group_name_H-M   'P 1'
#
loop_
_entity.id
_entity.type
_entity.pdbx_description
1 polymer ?
#
loop_
_entity_poly.entity_id
_entity_poly.type
_entity_poly.pdbx_seq_one_letter_code
_entity_poly.pdbx_strand_id
1 'polypeptide(L)'
;MEGTGEARTDESQRPEPGDEIIALRVVSNTRKQYETTLARLVRWLETEHPASVDSGRLALPLSVSVCKSLLNFSSVKRSRHGVENVPRQYNSYATISGVQSAIKYEYTERGMALGSEIENMLAEFSAGYKRKVAQLRSSGELRIMEGKAPMSVAGYRFLAQQALQATKDFNLSLTCHAFLLLCWNLMARSITTANLRLEHVTWR
;
A
#
# COMPACT_ATOMS: atom_id res chain seq x y z
N MET A 1 31.03 -48.23 -6.86
CA MET A 1 29.56 -48.26 -6.98
C MET A 1 29.02 -47.81 -5.64
N GLU A 2 29.24 -46.54 -5.32
CA GLU A 2 28.26 -45.46 -5.43
C GLU A 2 27.16 -45.62 -4.38
N GLY A 3 27.48 -45.12 -3.18
CA GLY A 3 26.49 -44.78 -2.18
C GLY A 3 25.79 -43.49 -2.60
N THR A 4 24.48 -43.59 -2.80
CA THR A 4 23.58 -42.46 -2.97
C THR A 4 23.48 -41.70 -1.65
N GLY A 5 24.23 -40.61 -1.54
CA GLY A 5 24.08 -39.63 -0.47
C GLY A 5 22.76 -38.90 -0.65
N GLU A 6 21.75 -39.28 0.13
CA GLU A 6 20.55 -38.46 0.32
C GLU A 6 20.98 -37.12 0.94
N ALA A 7 20.73 -36.04 0.20
CA ALA A 7 20.87 -34.69 0.71
C ALA A 7 19.87 -34.51 1.86
N ARG A 8 20.36 -34.69 3.10
CA ARG A 8 19.68 -34.20 4.30
C ARG A 8 19.59 -32.69 4.18
N THR A 9 18.44 -32.19 3.71
CA THR A 9 18.05 -30.80 3.92
C THR A 9 18.07 -30.55 5.42
N ASP A 10 19.01 -29.69 5.82
CA ASP A 10 19.30 -29.29 7.19
C ASP A 10 18.04 -28.70 7.84
N GLU A 11 17.36 -29.48 8.69
CA GLU A 11 16.16 -29.04 9.42
C GLU A 11 16.44 -27.89 10.40
N SER A 12 17.72 -27.58 10.67
CA SER A 12 18.13 -26.48 11.55
C SER A 12 17.95 -25.07 10.97
N GLN A 13 17.56 -24.96 9.69
CA GLN A 13 17.29 -23.68 9.01
C GLN A 13 15.80 -23.41 8.76
N ARG A 14 14.88 -24.26 9.25
CA ARG A 14 13.45 -23.94 9.14
C ARG A 14 13.13 -22.76 10.07
N PRO A 15 12.50 -21.68 9.55
CA PRO A 15 12.04 -20.60 10.40
C PRO A 15 11.10 -21.15 11.47
N GLU A 16 11.21 -20.64 12.70
CA GLU A 16 10.26 -20.99 13.75
C GLU A 16 8.84 -20.63 13.28
N PRO A 17 7.80 -21.44 13.58
CA PRO A 17 6.43 -21.14 13.16
C PRO A 17 5.95 -19.74 13.56
N GLY A 18 6.48 -19.21 14.67
CA GLY A 18 6.24 -17.84 15.11
C GLY A 18 6.79 -16.78 14.13
N ASP A 19 7.97 -17.00 13.56
CA ASP A 19 8.59 -16.08 12.60
C ASP A 19 7.81 -16.04 11.28
N GLU A 20 7.29 -17.19 10.85
CA GLU A 20 6.40 -17.26 9.68
C GLU A 20 5.13 -16.43 9.89
N ILE A 21 4.51 -16.54 11.07
CA ILE A 21 3.32 -15.75 11.43
C ILE A 21 3.66 -14.25 11.49
N ILE A 22 4.79 -13.88 12.10
CA ILE A 22 5.24 -12.48 12.17
C ILE A 22 5.51 -11.92 10.76
N ALA A 23 6.06 -12.72 9.85
CA ALA A 23 6.30 -12.33 8.47
C ALA A 23 5.00 -12.00 7.71
N LEU A 24 3.87 -12.60 8.10
CA LEU A 24 2.54 -12.30 7.53
C LEU A 24 1.99 -10.92 7.93
N ARG A 25 2.62 -10.22 8.89
CA ARG A 25 2.24 -8.84 9.29
C ARG A 25 2.14 -7.89 8.09
N VAL A 26 3.02 -8.07 7.10
CA VAL A 26 3.07 -7.23 5.90
C VAL A 26 3.04 -8.12 4.66
N VAL A 27 1.93 -8.06 3.92
CA VAL A 27 1.80 -8.75 2.64
C VAL A 27 2.81 -8.24 1.62
N SER A 28 3.25 -9.12 0.72
CA SER A 28 4.33 -8.87 -0.25
C SER A 28 4.15 -7.59 -1.09
N ASN A 29 2.92 -7.30 -1.52
CA ASN A 29 2.61 -6.08 -2.27
C ASN A 29 2.83 -4.81 -1.43
N THR A 30 2.42 -4.83 -0.16
CA THR A 30 2.63 -3.71 0.76
C THR A 30 4.10 -3.52 1.08
N ARG A 31 4.86 -4.62 1.25
CA ARG A 31 6.32 -4.58 1.43
C ARG A 31 7.00 -3.87 0.26
N LYS A 32 6.72 -4.29 -0.98
CA LYS A 32 7.25 -3.65 -2.19
C LYS A 32 6.89 -2.17 -2.29
N GLN A 33 5.67 -1.79 -1.89
CA GLN A 33 5.24 -0.40 -1.85
C GLN A 33 6.03 0.42 -0.82
N TYR A 34 6.26 -0.12 0.37
CA TYR A 34 7.08 0.53 1.40
C TYR A 34 8.53 0.65 0.96
N GLU A 35 9.15 -0.42 0.44
CA GLU A 35 10.51 -0.39 -0.11
C GLU A 35 10.66 0.67 -1.21
N THR A 36 9.72 0.73 -2.15
CA THR A 36 9.72 1.75 -3.22
C THR A 36 9.59 3.16 -2.65
N THR A 37 8.74 3.33 -1.63
CA THR A 37 8.54 4.61 -0.95
C THR A 37 9.82 5.03 -0.22
N LEU A 38 10.41 4.14 0.56
CA LEU A 38 11.65 4.36 1.31
C LEU A 38 12.83 4.68 0.37
N ALA A 39 13.00 3.92 -0.72
CA ALA A 39 14.04 4.19 -1.70
C ALA A 39 13.91 5.59 -2.31
N ARG A 40 12.68 6.07 -2.55
CA ARG A 40 12.44 7.44 -3.01
C ARG A 40 12.84 8.48 -1.96
N LEU A 41 12.53 8.22 -0.69
CA LEU A 41 12.89 9.12 0.42
C LEU A 41 14.41 9.17 0.63
N VAL A 42 15.07 8.02 0.60
CA VAL A 42 16.53 7.91 0.73
C VAL A 42 17.23 8.70 -0.36
N ARG A 43 16.84 8.55 -1.64
CA ARG A 43 17.42 9.31 -2.75
C ARG A 43 17.34 10.83 -2.53
N TRP A 44 16.25 11.30 -1.94
CA TRP A 44 16.10 12.72 -1.61
C TRP A 44 16.99 13.12 -0.42
N LEU A 45 17.07 12.28 0.62
CA LEU A 45 17.95 12.51 1.78
C LEU A 45 19.43 12.49 1.42
N GLU A 46 19.86 11.66 0.47
CA GLU A 46 21.25 11.64 -0.02
C GLU A 46 21.70 13.01 -0.52
N THR A 47 20.76 13.84 -1.00
CA THR A 47 21.03 15.20 -1.46
C THR A 47 20.87 16.24 -0.34
N GLU A 48 19.76 16.20 0.40
CA GLU A 48 19.39 17.27 1.35
C GLU A 48 19.87 17.04 2.78
N HIS A 49 19.98 15.78 3.21
CA HIS A 49 20.36 15.38 4.56
C HIS A 49 21.27 14.13 4.54
N PRO A 50 22.50 14.20 3.98
CA PRO A 50 23.33 13.01 3.75
C PRO A 50 23.64 12.22 5.02
N ALA A 51 23.78 12.91 6.16
CA ALA A 51 24.01 12.28 7.46
C ALA A 51 22.85 11.39 7.95
N SER A 52 21.67 11.50 7.33
CA SER A 52 20.49 10.68 7.64
C SER A 52 20.36 9.45 6.72
N VAL A 53 21.40 9.14 5.95
CA VAL A 53 21.48 7.98 5.06
C VAL A 53 22.71 7.16 5.41
N ASP A 54 22.52 5.85 5.56
CA ASP A 54 23.59 4.87 5.71
C ASP A 54 23.37 3.74 4.71
N SER A 55 24.37 3.52 3.84
CA SER A 55 24.41 2.40 2.89
C SER A 55 23.13 2.27 2.04
N GLY A 56 22.61 3.41 1.55
CA GLY A 56 21.39 3.45 0.73
C GLY A 56 20.09 3.17 1.51
N ARG A 57 20.11 3.28 2.83
CA ARG A 57 18.94 3.18 3.72
C ARG A 57 18.89 4.36 4.68
N LEU A 58 17.74 4.55 5.35
CA LEU A 58 17.61 5.55 6.41
C LEU A 58 18.61 5.27 7.53
N ALA A 59 19.38 6.25 7.99
CA ALA A 59 20.17 6.11 9.21
C ALA A 59 19.21 6.28 10.41
N LEU A 60 18.90 5.18 11.09
CA LEU A 60 18.03 5.20 12.27
C LEU A 60 18.87 5.32 13.56
N PRO A 61 18.36 6.04 14.60
CA PRO A 61 17.08 6.74 14.64
C PRO A 61 17.12 8.07 13.87
N LEU A 62 16.06 8.37 13.13
CA LEU A 62 15.87 9.67 12.50
C LEU A 62 15.60 10.75 13.54
N SER A 63 16.07 11.96 13.30
CA SER A 63 15.68 13.12 14.09
C SER A 63 14.25 13.58 13.74
N VAL A 64 13.59 14.24 14.69
CA VAL A 64 12.25 14.83 14.47
C VAL A 64 12.24 15.81 13.30
N SER A 65 13.32 16.60 13.13
CA SER A 65 13.44 17.56 12.03
C SER A 65 13.51 16.87 10.68
N VAL A 66 14.31 15.82 10.54
CA VAL A 66 14.43 15.05 9.29
C VAL A 66 13.11 14.36 8.94
N CYS A 67 12.44 13.76 9.92
CA CYS A 67 11.12 13.17 9.72
C CYS A 67 10.08 14.21 9.27
N LYS A 68 10.08 15.42 9.85
CA LYS A 68 9.21 16.53 9.38
C LYS A 68 9.53 16.93 7.94
N SER A 69 10.82 17.06 7.60
CA SER A 69 11.24 17.40 6.24
C SER A 69 10.85 16.33 5.22
N LEU A 70 10.96 15.05 5.57
CA LEU A 70 10.51 13.92 4.74
C LEU A 70 9.01 13.97 4.45
N LEU A 71 8.18 14.26 5.46
CA LEU A 71 6.74 14.38 5.29
C LEU A 71 6.36 15.62 4.50
N ASN A 72 7.06 16.74 4.70
CA ASN A 72 6.87 17.95 3.91
C ASN A 72 7.25 17.71 2.43
N PHE A 73 8.40 17.08 2.18
CA PHE A 73 8.78 16.62 0.84
C PHE A 73 7.67 15.73 0.27
N SER A 74 7.22 14.72 1.00
CA SER A 74 6.18 13.81 0.52
C SER A 74 4.82 14.46 0.27
N SER A 75 4.52 15.58 0.95
CA SER A 75 3.24 16.29 0.82
C SER A 75 2.96 16.85 -0.57
N VAL A 76 4.00 17.11 -1.36
CA VAL A 76 3.89 17.73 -2.68
C VAL A 76 4.16 16.73 -3.81
N LYS A 77 3.35 16.79 -4.87
CA LYS A 77 3.53 15.98 -6.06
C LYS A 77 4.77 16.41 -6.82
N ARG A 78 5.54 15.40 -7.22
CA ARG A 78 6.77 15.56 -7.99
C ARG A 78 6.74 14.60 -9.16
N SER A 79 7.44 14.98 -10.21
CA SER A 79 7.73 14.14 -11.36
C SER A 79 8.57 12.94 -10.95
N ARG A 80 8.76 12.00 -11.89
CA ARG A 80 9.66 10.84 -11.71
C ARG A 80 11.10 11.24 -11.37
N HIS A 81 11.53 12.44 -11.78
CA HIS A 81 12.86 12.97 -11.53
C HIS A 81 12.98 13.74 -10.21
N GLY A 82 11.93 13.77 -9.38
CA GLY A 82 11.96 14.45 -8.08
C GLY A 82 11.68 15.96 -8.16
N VAL A 83 11.44 16.50 -9.35
CA VAL A 83 11.11 17.92 -9.54
C VAL A 83 9.65 18.17 -9.18
N GLU A 84 9.39 19.25 -8.43
CA GLU A 84 8.03 19.68 -8.07
C GLU A 84 7.18 19.97 -9.31
N ASN A 85 5.93 19.48 -9.31
CA ASN A 85 5.02 19.74 -10.41
C ASN A 85 4.63 21.21 -10.43
N VAL A 86 4.52 21.79 -11.64
CA VAL A 86 4.04 23.15 -11.87
C VAL A 86 2.74 23.07 -12.68
N PRO A 87 1.60 23.62 -12.21
CA PRO A 87 1.42 24.28 -10.91
C PRO A 87 1.59 23.30 -9.74
N ARG A 88 1.91 23.85 -8.56
CA ARG A 88 2.10 23.08 -7.32
C ARG A 88 0.86 22.25 -7.02
N GLN A 89 1.07 20.95 -6.80
CA GLN A 89 -0.01 20.02 -6.45
C GLN A 89 0.37 19.24 -5.19
N TYR A 90 -0.64 18.91 -4.38
CA TYR A 90 -0.45 18.16 -3.15
C TYR A 90 -0.85 16.69 -3.31
N ASN A 91 -0.23 15.82 -2.52
CA ASN A 91 -0.62 14.41 -2.41
C ASN A 91 -1.83 14.26 -1.47
N SER A 92 -2.58 13.17 -1.64
CA SER A 92 -3.72 12.89 -0.76
C SER A 92 -3.25 12.54 0.65
N TYR A 93 -4.17 12.64 1.61
CA TYR A 93 -3.93 12.17 2.98
C TYR A 93 -3.50 10.70 3.02
N ALA A 94 -4.13 9.84 2.20
CA ALA A 94 -3.81 8.42 2.13
C ALA A 94 -2.35 8.17 1.71
N THR A 95 -1.83 8.94 0.74
CA THR A 95 -0.43 8.84 0.33
C THR A 95 0.52 9.19 1.47
N ILE A 96 0.24 10.26 2.22
CA ILE A 96 1.08 10.68 3.35
C ILE A 96 1.00 9.69 4.51
N SER A 97 -0.19 9.17 4.80
CA SER A 97 -0.35 8.08 5.76
C SER A 97 0.48 6.85 5.35
N GLY A 98 0.52 6.51 4.06
CA GLY A 98 1.37 5.43 3.55
C GLY A 98 2.86 5.68 3.74
N VAL A 99 3.32 6.92 3.58
CA VAL A 99 4.70 7.32 3.88
C VAL A 99 5.02 7.15 5.37
N GLN A 100 4.13 7.59 6.26
CA GLN A 100 4.31 7.39 7.71
C GLN A 100 4.40 5.90 8.07
N SER A 101 3.54 5.07 7.47
CA SER A 101 3.57 3.62 7.66
C SER A 101 4.87 3.00 7.13
N ALA A 102 5.41 3.48 6.01
CA ALA A 102 6.70 3.02 5.47
C ALA A 102 7.87 3.35 6.42
N ILE A 103 7.86 4.54 7.04
CA ILE A 103 8.87 4.92 8.05
C ILE A 103 8.75 3.99 9.27
N LYS A 104 7.53 3.79 9.81
CA LYS A 104 7.30 2.86 10.93
C LYS A 104 7.70 1.43 10.60
N TYR A 105 7.44 1.00 9.36
CA TYR A 105 7.87 -0.29 8.85
C TYR A 105 9.40 -0.44 8.95
N GLU A 106 10.17 0.55 8.47
CA GLU A 106 11.64 0.48 8.53
C GLU A 106 12.17 0.34 9.96
N TYR A 107 11.58 1.03 10.94
CA TYR A 107 11.93 0.85 12.36
C TYR A 107 11.65 -0.58 12.85
N THR A 108 10.47 -1.10 12.48
CA THR A 108 10.04 -2.45 12.85
C THR A 108 10.96 -3.52 12.25
N GLU A 109 11.37 -3.39 10.98
CA GLU A 109 12.28 -4.34 10.32
C GLU A 109 13.69 -4.32 10.92
N ARG A 110 14.09 -3.23 11.58
CA ARG A 110 15.37 -3.15 12.32
C ARG A 110 15.24 -3.53 13.79
N GLY A 111 14.05 -3.95 14.25
CA GLY A 111 13.79 -4.25 15.66
C GLY A 111 13.93 -3.03 16.57
N MET A 112 13.81 -1.81 16.03
CA MET A 112 13.95 -0.56 16.77
C MET A 112 12.59 0.00 17.15
N ALA A 113 12.41 0.38 18.42
CA ALA A 113 11.24 1.13 18.84
C ALA A 113 11.25 2.54 18.23
N LEU A 114 10.07 3.03 17.82
CA LEU A 114 9.93 4.42 17.39
C LEU A 114 9.87 5.31 18.63
N GLY A 115 10.76 6.31 18.72
CA GLY A 115 10.78 7.23 19.85
C GLY A 115 9.46 8.01 19.97
N SER A 116 8.98 8.23 21.20
CA SER A 116 7.70 8.90 21.50
C SER A 116 7.59 10.29 20.87
N GLU A 117 8.70 11.04 20.80
CA GLU A 117 8.74 12.35 20.14
C GLU A 117 8.42 12.26 18.64
N ILE A 118 8.95 11.25 17.96
CA ILE A 118 8.68 11.02 16.54
C ILE A 118 7.24 10.56 16.36
N GLU A 119 6.75 9.65 17.22
CA GLU A 119 5.35 9.19 17.18
C GLU A 119 4.36 10.34 17.31
N ASN A 120 4.57 11.20 18.32
CA ASN A 120 3.75 12.39 18.54
C ASN A 120 3.81 13.33 17.34
N MET A 121 5.01 13.58 16.81
CA MET A 121 5.17 14.41 15.62
C MET A 121 4.44 13.84 14.40
N LEU A 122 4.54 12.53 14.14
CA LEU A 122 3.83 11.88 13.03
C LEU A 122 2.32 12.04 13.20
N ALA A 123 1.81 11.87 14.42
CA ALA A 123 0.38 12.02 14.73
C ALA A 123 -0.09 13.48 14.52
N GLU A 124 0.65 14.46 15.04
CA GLU A 124 0.37 15.88 14.85
C GLU A 124 0.41 16.30 13.39
N PHE A 125 1.44 15.87 12.65
CA PHE A 125 1.55 16.13 11.22
C PHE A 125 0.35 15.55 10.47
N SER A 126 -0.05 14.32 10.79
CA SER A 126 -1.18 13.66 10.14
C SER A 126 -2.48 14.41 10.41
N ALA A 127 -2.74 14.81 11.66
CA ALA A 127 -3.91 15.60 12.03
C ALA A 127 -3.94 16.96 11.31
N GLY A 128 -2.80 17.66 11.28
CA GLY A 128 -2.66 18.93 10.55
C GLY A 128 -2.84 18.77 9.04
N TYR A 129 -2.27 17.72 8.47
CA TYR A 129 -2.37 17.44 7.03
C TYR A 129 -3.79 17.09 6.61
N LYS A 130 -4.55 16.39 7.45
CA LYS A 130 -5.97 16.13 7.21
C LYS A 130 -6.77 17.43 7.06
N ARG A 131 -6.50 18.44 7.91
CA ARG A 131 -7.11 19.77 7.81
C ARG A 131 -6.65 20.51 6.56
N LYS A 132 -5.36 20.46 6.23
CA LYS A 132 -4.81 21.05 5.00
C LYS A 132 -5.46 20.47 3.74
N VAL A 133 -5.63 19.15 3.67
CA VAL A 133 -6.33 18.48 2.55
C VAL A 133 -7.78 18.96 2.45
N ALA A 134 -8.49 19.15 3.57
CA ALA A 134 -9.84 19.70 3.54
C ALA A 134 -9.88 21.13 2.96
N GLN A 135 -8.94 21.99 3.36
CA GLN A 135 -8.80 23.35 2.81
C GLN A 135 -8.52 23.32 1.30
N LEU A 136 -7.57 22.48 0.86
CA LEU A 136 -7.24 22.32 -0.56
C LEU A 136 -8.40 21.77 -1.41
N ARG A 137 -9.26 20.94 -0.82
CA ARG A 137 -10.50 20.51 -1.50
C ARG A 137 -11.51 21.64 -1.62
N SER A 138 -11.63 22.48 -0.58
CA SER A 138 -12.53 23.64 -0.63
C SER A 138 -12.06 24.72 -1.62
N SER A 139 -10.74 24.89 -1.80
CA SER A 139 -10.17 25.80 -2.81
C SER A 139 -10.16 25.22 -4.24
N GLY A 140 -10.48 23.93 -4.40
CA GLY A 140 -10.47 23.25 -5.69
C GLY A 140 -9.09 22.78 -6.17
N GLU A 141 -8.04 22.96 -5.38
CA GLU A 141 -6.67 22.50 -5.69
C GLU A 141 -6.51 20.98 -5.56
N LEU A 142 -7.36 20.34 -4.75
CA LEU A 142 -7.50 18.88 -4.70
C LEU A 142 -8.89 18.46 -5.15
N ARG A 143 -8.95 17.27 -5.77
CA ARG A 143 -10.21 16.64 -6.13
C ARG A 143 -11.04 16.40 -4.87
N ILE A 144 -12.33 16.77 -4.94
CA ILE A 144 -13.30 16.57 -3.84
C ILE A 144 -13.43 15.09 -3.50
N MET A 145 -13.46 14.23 -4.53
CA MET A 145 -13.54 12.78 -4.38
C MET A 145 -12.18 12.12 -4.62
N GLU A 146 -11.82 11.22 -3.71
CA GLU A 146 -10.66 10.34 -3.81
C GLU A 146 -11.12 8.88 -3.91
N GLY A 147 -10.37 8.06 -4.64
CA GLY A 147 -10.69 6.66 -4.86
C GLY A 147 -11.46 6.41 -6.15
N LYS A 148 -11.92 5.16 -6.31
CA LYS A 148 -12.73 4.76 -7.47
C LYS A 148 -14.15 5.29 -7.27
N ALA A 149 -14.74 5.85 -8.32
CA ALA A 149 -16.14 6.25 -8.29
C ALA A 149 -17.01 5.00 -8.04
N PRO A 150 -18.11 5.13 -7.26
CA PRO A 150 -19.04 4.03 -7.07
C PRO A 150 -19.65 3.62 -8.41
N MET A 151 -19.76 2.31 -8.64
CA MET A 151 -20.45 1.79 -9.81
C MET A 151 -21.95 2.04 -9.65
N SER A 152 -22.56 2.70 -10.62
CA SER A 152 -24.01 2.91 -10.61
C SER A 152 -24.76 1.61 -10.91
N VAL A 153 -26.02 1.53 -10.47
CA VAL A 153 -26.92 0.40 -10.80
C VAL A 153 -27.02 0.20 -12.31
N ALA A 154 -27.11 1.29 -13.07
CA ALA A 154 -27.15 1.26 -14.53
C ALA A 154 -25.85 0.70 -15.12
N GLY A 155 -24.69 1.12 -14.60
CA GLY A 155 -23.38 0.60 -15.03
C GLY A 155 -23.23 -0.90 -14.74
N TYR A 156 -23.65 -1.35 -13.57
CA TYR A 156 -23.70 -2.77 -13.23
C TYR A 156 -24.61 -3.56 -14.19
N ARG A 157 -25.85 -3.11 -14.41
CA ARG A 157 -26.80 -3.77 -15.31
C ARG A 157 -26.26 -3.88 -16.72
N PHE A 158 -25.63 -2.81 -17.22
CA PHE A 158 -24.98 -2.80 -18.52
C PHE A 158 -23.87 -3.86 -18.60
N LEU A 159 -22.95 -3.90 -17.63
CA LEU A 159 -21.86 -4.88 -17.62
C LEU A 159 -22.36 -6.33 -17.51
N ALA A 160 -23.38 -6.58 -16.68
CA ALA A 160 -23.99 -7.89 -16.56
C ALA A 160 -24.69 -8.33 -17.86
N GLN A 161 -25.39 -7.42 -18.53
CA GLN A 161 -26.01 -7.67 -19.83
C GLN A 161 -24.96 -7.96 -20.92
N GLN A 162 -23.89 -7.17 -20.97
CA GLN A 162 -22.79 -7.40 -21.92
C GLN A 162 -22.10 -8.74 -21.66
N ALA A 163 -21.93 -9.14 -20.40
CA ALA A 163 -21.40 -10.45 -20.07
C ALA A 163 -22.31 -11.56 -20.62
N LEU A 164 -23.63 -11.49 -20.43
CA LEU A 164 -24.59 -12.48 -20.94
C LEU A 164 -24.70 -12.50 -22.47
N GLN A 165 -24.50 -11.36 -23.14
CA GLN A 165 -24.60 -11.23 -24.58
C GLN A 165 -23.29 -11.54 -25.32
N ALA A 166 -22.20 -11.79 -24.58
CA ALA A 166 -20.91 -12.09 -25.18
C ALA A 166 -20.98 -13.40 -25.99
N THR A 167 -20.73 -13.29 -27.29
CA THR A 167 -20.73 -14.42 -28.23
C THR A 167 -19.36 -15.08 -28.38
N LYS A 168 -18.34 -14.51 -27.74
CA LYS A 168 -16.95 -14.99 -27.74
C LYS A 168 -16.58 -15.42 -26.33
N ASP A 169 -16.01 -16.61 -26.21
CA ASP A 169 -15.58 -17.23 -24.95
C ASP A 169 -16.71 -17.32 -23.90
N PHE A 170 -17.56 -18.33 -24.09
CA PHE A 170 -18.70 -18.61 -23.23
C PHE A 170 -18.30 -18.81 -21.75
N ASN A 171 -17.15 -19.44 -21.49
CA ASN A 171 -16.69 -19.71 -20.13
C ASN A 171 -16.32 -18.41 -19.42
N LEU A 172 -15.55 -17.54 -20.09
CA LEU A 172 -15.21 -16.22 -19.55
C LEU A 172 -16.47 -15.38 -19.30
N SER A 173 -17.42 -15.40 -20.23
CA SER A 173 -18.72 -14.73 -20.10
C SER A 173 -19.48 -15.17 -18.84
N LEU A 174 -19.60 -16.50 -18.64
CA LEU A 174 -20.30 -17.07 -17.49
C LEU A 174 -19.60 -16.71 -16.17
N THR A 175 -18.27 -16.84 -16.11
CA THR A 175 -17.50 -16.48 -14.91
C THR A 175 -17.60 -14.97 -14.61
N CYS A 176 -17.53 -14.12 -15.63
CA CYS A 176 -17.67 -12.67 -15.48
C CYS A 176 -19.06 -12.30 -14.94
N HIS A 177 -20.11 -12.89 -15.50
CA HIS A 177 -21.48 -12.65 -15.04
C HIS A 177 -21.69 -13.09 -13.59
N ALA A 178 -21.26 -14.31 -13.24
CA ALA A 178 -21.34 -14.82 -11.86
C ALA A 178 -20.54 -13.94 -10.88
N PHE A 179 -19.34 -13.51 -11.28
CA PHE A 179 -18.50 -12.62 -10.48
C PHE A 179 -19.17 -11.26 -10.24
N LEU A 180 -19.75 -10.65 -11.27
CA LEU A 180 -20.48 -9.38 -11.15
C LEU A 180 -21.69 -9.52 -10.23
N LEU A 181 -22.47 -10.59 -10.38
CA LEU A 181 -23.61 -10.90 -9.53
C LEU A 181 -23.20 -11.04 -8.06
N LEU A 182 -22.13 -11.80 -7.77
CA LEU A 182 -21.65 -11.99 -6.40
C LEU A 182 -21.10 -10.69 -5.82
N CYS A 183 -20.31 -9.92 -6.58
CA CYS A 183 -19.83 -8.61 -6.13
C CYS A 183 -20.99 -7.68 -5.77
N TRP A 184 -22.04 -7.65 -6.59
CA TRP A 184 -23.18 -6.76 -6.39
C TRP A 184 -24.06 -7.18 -5.23
N ASN A 185 -24.46 -8.46 -5.15
CA ASN A 185 -25.38 -8.94 -4.12
C ASN A 185 -24.73 -9.08 -2.75
N LEU A 186 -23.43 -9.45 -2.69
CA LEU A 186 -22.70 -9.54 -1.42
C LEU A 186 -22.11 -8.18 -1.00
N MET A 187 -22.21 -7.15 -1.84
CA MET A 187 -21.52 -5.86 -1.65
C MET A 187 -20.02 -6.04 -1.34
N ALA A 188 -19.42 -7.08 -1.93
CA ALA A 188 -18.08 -7.52 -1.61
C ALA A 188 -17.03 -6.86 -2.51
N ARG A 189 -15.82 -6.69 -1.98
CA ARG A 189 -14.68 -6.25 -2.80
C ARG A 189 -14.32 -7.35 -3.80
N SER A 190 -13.83 -6.97 -4.97
CA SER A 190 -13.40 -7.90 -6.02
C SER A 190 -12.47 -9.01 -5.51
N ILE A 191 -11.54 -8.68 -4.60
CA ILE A 191 -10.61 -9.67 -4.01
C ILE A 191 -11.33 -10.66 -3.08
N THR A 192 -12.39 -10.24 -2.41
CA THR A 192 -13.20 -11.13 -1.57
C THR A 192 -13.98 -12.08 -2.45
N THR A 193 -14.66 -11.56 -3.47
CA THR A 193 -15.42 -12.38 -4.43
C THR A 193 -14.53 -13.36 -5.18
N ALA A 194 -13.33 -12.95 -5.59
CA ALA A 194 -12.38 -13.82 -6.29
C ALA A 194 -11.83 -14.95 -5.41
N ASN A 195 -11.84 -14.78 -4.08
CA ASN A 195 -11.38 -15.79 -3.14
C ASN A 195 -12.52 -16.65 -2.56
N LEU A 196 -13.77 -16.47 -3.04
CA LEU A 196 -14.86 -17.35 -2.65
C LEU A 196 -14.57 -18.77 -3.14
N ARG A 197 -14.62 -19.73 -2.21
CA ARG A 197 -14.52 -21.16 -2.47
C ARG A 197 -15.91 -21.77 -2.36
N LEU A 198 -16.10 -22.92 -3.01
CA LEU A 198 -17.35 -23.67 -2.92
C LEU A 198 -17.71 -24.01 -1.47
N GLU A 199 -16.70 -24.30 -0.64
CA GLU A 199 -16.83 -24.57 0.80
C GLU A 199 -17.42 -23.39 1.60
N HIS A 200 -17.33 -22.16 1.09
CA HIS A 200 -17.89 -20.98 1.75
C HIS A 200 -19.40 -20.82 1.50
N VAL A 201 -19.99 -21.59 0.57
CA VAL A 201 -21.41 -21.52 0.21
C VAL A 201 -22.14 -22.72 0.78
N THR A 202 -22.99 -22.47 1.78
CA THR A 202 -23.77 -23.50 2.46
C THR A 202 -25.25 -23.19 2.39
N TRP A 203 -26.07 -24.21 2.20
CA TRP A 203 -27.51 -24.11 2.38
C TRP A 203 -27.83 -24.16 3.88
N ARG A 204 -28.75 -23.31 4.31
CA ARG A 204 -29.34 -23.34 5.65
C ARG A 204 -30.76 -23.87 5.57
#